data_AF-A0A3P9I1W9-F1
#
_entry.id   AF-A0A3P9I1W9-F1
#
_cell.length_a   1.000
_cell.length_b   1.000
_cell.length_c   1.000
_cell.angle_alpha   90.00
_cell.angle_beta   90.00
_cell.angle_gamma   90.00
#
_symmetry.space_group_name_H-M   'P 1'
#
loop_
_entity.id
_entity.type
_entity.pdbx_description
1 polymer ?
#
loop_
_entity_poly.entity_id
_entity_poly.type
_entity_poly.pdbx_seq_one_letter_code
_entity_poly.pdbx_strand_id
1 'polypeptide(L)'
;MITRVIREGLEGLVLKDIKSTYEPGKRHWLKVKKDYLNEGAMADTADLVVLGAFYGKGSNGGIMSSFLMGCYDPDSKKWCTVTKCSGGYDDAMLARLQKELDVIKISKEPSKIPGWLKIVKNYYPDFIIRDPEKAPVWEITGAEFSKSEMHTADGISIRFPRMTRIRDDKDWKTATNLHQLRELFRISKEHCDFKVTAGPSTADDNKGSSGGDSTGSSPSPSSNTSAAPKKTGKNRSAKKFFSSSERLTSSVLYARGEGHDACLCLAPPQTLLDIFGGVKLFLPASIQDADRLRRYFVAYDGDLVADYDAASATHTLAPPGEDSRAQRVSPSWIWECIRKRRVVPPC
;
A
#
# COMPACT_ATOMS: atom_id res chain seq x y z
N MET A 1 11.96 -1.58 -14.54
CA MET A 1 10.54 -1.13 -14.62
C MET A 1 10.16 -0.24 -13.44
N ILE A 2 10.35 -0.70 -12.20
CA ILE A 2 9.99 0.09 -10.99
C ILE A 2 10.68 1.47 -10.92
N THR A 3 11.96 1.56 -11.26
CA THR A 3 12.70 2.85 -11.27
C THR A 3 12.08 3.88 -12.21
N ARG A 4 11.57 3.44 -13.37
CA ARG A 4 10.89 4.33 -14.33
C ARG A 4 9.59 4.89 -13.73
N VAL A 5 8.79 4.03 -13.11
CA VAL A 5 7.53 4.41 -12.46
C VAL A 5 7.77 5.42 -11.33
N ILE A 6 8.80 5.22 -10.52
CA ILE A 6 9.20 6.17 -9.47
C ILE A 6 9.66 7.50 -10.08
N ARG A 7 10.44 7.47 -11.17
CA ARG A 7 10.88 8.68 -11.89
C ARG A 7 9.71 9.45 -12.52
N GLU A 8 8.69 8.76 -12.98
CA GLU A 8 7.43 9.34 -13.46
C GLU A 8 6.55 9.90 -12.32
N GLY A 9 6.98 9.80 -11.05
CA GLY A 9 6.26 10.32 -9.89
C GLY A 9 5.06 9.46 -9.48
N LEU A 10 5.00 8.20 -9.93
CA LEU A 10 3.95 7.26 -9.57
C LEU A 10 4.29 6.50 -8.28
N GLU A 11 3.26 6.08 -7.54
CA GLU A 11 3.41 5.43 -6.22
C GLU A 11 4.14 4.08 -6.28
N GLY A 12 3.95 3.32 -7.37
CA GLY A 12 4.53 1.99 -7.51
C GLY A 12 3.85 1.13 -8.59
N LEU A 13 4.08 -0.17 -8.51
CA LEU A 13 3.55 -1.17 -9.43
C LEU A 13 2.47 -2.03 -8.76
N VAL A 14 1.51 -2.48 -9.56
CA VAL A 14 0.56 -3.52 -9.19
C VAL A 14 0.86 -4.75 -10.04
N LEU A 15 1.29 -5.83 -9.38
CA LEU A 15 1.54 -7.12 -10.00
C LEU A 15 0.23 -7.92 -9.99
N LYS A 16 -0.20 -8.32 -11.18
CA LYS A 16 -1.39 -9.14 -11.40
C LYS A 16 -0.98 -10.38 -12.17
N ASP A 17 -1.52 -11.53 -11.78
CA ASP A 17 -1.44 -12.72 -12.61
C ASP A 17 -2.39 -12.55 -13.81
N ILE A 18 -1.88 -12.79 -15.01
CA ILE A 18 -2.62 -12.69 -16.28
C ILE A 18 -3.82 -13.66 -16.28
N LYS A 19 -3.69 -14.79 -15.57
CA LYS A 19 -4.74 -15.80 -15.45
C LYS A 19 -5.70 -15.56 -14.27
N SER A 20 -5.47 -14.53 -13.45
CA SER A 20 -6.33 -14.27 -12.29
C SER A 20 -7.69 -13.71 -12.71
N THR A 21 -8.75 -14.30 -12.17
CA THR A 21 -10.12 -13.79 -12.28
C THR A 21 -10.33 -12.69 -11.23
N TYR A 22 -11.12 -11.67 -11.59
CA TYR A 22 -11.52 -10.66 -10.63
C TYR A 22 -12.55 -11.22 -9.66
N GLU A 23 -12.20 -11.28 -8.38
CA GLU A 23 -13.09 -11.72 -7.31
C GLU A 23 -13.32 -10.56 -6.33
N PRO A 24 -14.54 -9.99 -6.28
CA PRO A 24 -14.86 -8.92 -5.35
C PRO A 24 -14.57 -9.32 -3.90
N GLY A 25 -13.87 -8.44 -3.17
CA GLY A 25 -13.54 -8.65 -1.75
C GLY A 25 -12.32 -9.56 -1.49
N LYS A 26 -11.70 -10.13 -2.53
CA LYS A 26 -10.47 -10.92 -2.41
C LYS A 26 -9.23 -10.08 -2.76
N ARG A 27 -8.08 -10.44 -2.17
CA ARG A 27 -6.80 -9.72 -2.33
C ARG A 27 -5.80 -10.54 -3.15
N HIS A 28 -5.99 -10.56 -4.47
CA HIS A 28 -5.15 -11.34 -5.40
C HIS A 28 -3.95 -10.57 -5.97
N TRP A 29 -4.00 -9.24 -5.98
CA TRP A 29 -2.95 -8.41 -6.58
C TRP A 29 -1.92 -7.98 -5.56
N LEU A 30 -0.65 -7.99 -5.96
CA LEU A 30 0.45 -7.54 -5.12
C LEU A 30 0.81 -6.10 -5.47
N LYS A 31 1.04 -5.29 -4.43
CA LYS A 31 1.48 -3.89 -4.57
C LYS A 31 2.97 -3.80 -4.25
N VAL A 32 3.74 -3.20 -5.15
CA VAL A 32 5.17 -2.92 -4.96
C VAL A 32 5.33 -1.41 -4.97
N LYS A 33 5.70 -0.83 -3.83
CA LYS A 33 5.84 0.61 -3.64
C LYS A 33 7.25 0.98 -3.21
N LYS A 34 7.66 2.22 -3.42
CA LYS A 34 8.99 2.75 -3.05
C LYS A 34 9.31 2.48 -1.57
N ASP A 35 8.33 2.65 -0.68
CA ASP A 35 8.47 2.50 0.77
C ASP A 35 8.69 1.04 1.23
N TYR A 36 8.41 0.05 0.38
CA TYR A 36 8.61 -1.37 0.71
C TYR A 36 9.95 -1.92 0.24
N LEU A 37 10.68 -1.18 -0.58
CA LEU A 37 11.92 -1.67 -1.18
C LEU A 37 13.10 -1.44 -0.24
N ASN A 38 13.99 -2.44 -0.20
CA ASN A 38 15.25 -2.40 0.55
C ASN A 38 15.06 -2.11 2.06
N GLU A 39 14.10 -2.80 2.70
CA GLU A 39 13.74 -2.63 4.11
C GLU A 39 13.30 -1.19 4.47
N GLY A 40 12.77 -0.45 3.49
CA GLY A 40 12.38 0.95 3.69
C GLY A 40 13.56 1.93 3.56
N ALA A 41 14.76 1.48 3.19
CA ALA A 41 15.89 2.38 2.92
C ALA A 41 15.66 3.32 1.74
N MET A 42 14.69 2.99 0.86
CA MET A 42 14.26 3.86 -0.24
C MET A 42 13.15 4.83 0.16
N ALA A 43 12.59 4.69 1.36
CA ALA A 43 11.57 5.58 1.85
C ALA A 43 12.19 6.89 2.35
N ASP A 44 11.39 7.96 2.29
CA ASP A 44 11.83 9.25 2.79
C ASP A 44 11.75 9.21 4.32
N THR A 45 12.90 9.39 4.97
CA THR A 45 13.02 9.33 6.43
C THR A 45 13.43 10.68 7.01
N ALA A 46 12.94 10.97 8.20
CA ALA A 46 13.35 12.13 8.98
C ALA A 46 13.42 11.75 10.47
N ASP A 47 14.45 12.21 11.15
CA ASP A 47 14.62 12.02 12.59
C ASP A 47 13.92 13.18 13.30
N LEU A 48 12.76 12.89 13.91
CA LEU A 48 11.88 13.89 14.50
C LEU A 48 11.74 13.69 16.00
N VAL A 49 11.54 14.79 16.71
CA VAL A 49 11.38 14.79 18.17
C VAL A 49 9.90 14.64 18.53
N VAL A 50 9.61 13.84 19.55
CA VAL A 50 8.27 13.75 20.11
C VAL A 50 7.95 15.03 20.86
N LEU A 51 6.92 15.77 20.43
CA LEU A 51 6.49 17.01 21.06
C LEU A 51 5.23 16.84 21.91
N GLY A 52 4.39 15.87 21.57
CA GLY A 52 3.16 15.61 22.30
C GLY A 52 2.49 14.31 21.87
N ALA A 53 1.34 14.02 22.46
CA ALA A 53 0.58 12.81 22.19
C ALA A 53 -0.94 13.05 22.23
N PHE A 54 -1.66 12.16 21.57
CA PHE A 54 -3.12 12.13 21.52
C PHE A 54 -3.63 10.81 22.06
N TYR A 55 -4.84 10.85 22.62
CA TYR A 55 -5.54 9.62 22.95
C TYR A 55 -5.89 8.81 21.69
N GLY A 56 -5.71 7.50 21.80
CA GLY A 56 -6.21 6.58 20.81
C GLY A 56 -7.73 6.48 20.79
N LYS A 57 -8.24 5.88 19.72
CA LYS A 57 -9.67 5.56 19.53
C LYS A 57 -9.83 4.05 19.34
N GLY A 58 -11.02 3.53 19.65
CA GLY A 58 -11.32 2.11 19.49
C GLY A 58 -10.57 1.23 20.49
N SER A 59 -9.90 0.18 20.01
CA SER A 59 -9.12 -0.76 20.84
C SER A 59 -8.01 -0.09 21.64
N ASN A 60 -7.45 1.00 21.12
CA ASN A 60 -6.40 1.78 21.78
C ASN A 60 -6.97 2.99 22.54
N GLY A 61 -8.26 2.95 22.88
CA GLY A 61 -8.93 3.98 23.67
C GLY A 61 -8.34 4.10 25.06
N GLY A 62 -8.04 5.33 25.50
CA GLY A 62 -7.55 5.62 26.85
C GLY A 62 -6.02 5.61 27.02
N ILE A 63 -5.27 5.13 26.02
CA ILE A 63 -3.80 5.21 26.00
C ILE A 63 -3.31 6.24 24.98
N MET A 64 -2.07 6.71 25.13
CA MET A 64 -1.41 7.56 24.14
C MET A 64 -1.05 6.71 22.93
N SER A 65 -1.83 6.82 21.85
CA SER A 65 -1.66 5.97 20.65
C SER A 65 -1.30 6.75 19.40
N SER A 66 -1.12 8.06 19.49
CA SER A 66 -0.63 8.87 18.38
C SER A 66 0.25 9.97 18.93
N PHE A 67 1.35 10.23 18.25
CA PHE A 67 2.37 11.16 18.70
C PHE A 67 2.52 12.30 17.70
N LEU A 68 2.67 13.51 18.24
CA LEU A 68 2.95 14.71 17.48
C LEU A 68 4.46 14.83 17.33
N MET A 69 4.93 14.75 16.09
CA MET A 69 6.34 14.80 15.75
C MET A 69 6.71 16.17 15.21
N GLY A 70 7.89 16.66 15.56
CA GLY A 70 8.38 17.93 15.06
C GLY A 70 9.88 18.05 15.01
N CYS A 71 10.33 19.16 14.44
CA CYS A 71 11.72 19.53 14.26
C CYS A 71 12.02 20.84 14.98
N TYR A 72 13.28 21.03 15.36
CA TYR A 72 13.74 22.30 15.91
C TYR A 72 14.03 23.30 14.78
N ASP A 73 13.58 24.54 14.95
CA ASP A 73 13.90 25.66 14.08
C ASP A 73 14.96 26.56 14.75
N PRO A 74 16.22 26.54 14.25
CA PRO A 74 17.30 27.37 14.79
C PRO A 74 17.04 28.88 14.65
N ASP A 75 16.30 29.31 13.62
CA ASP A 75 16.08 30.73 13.32
C ASP A 75 15.08 31.33 14.31
N SER A 76 13.95 30.66 14.52
CA SER A 76 12.90 31.13 15.45
C SER A 76 13.10 30.66 16.89
N LYS A 77 14.06 29.76 17.14
CA LYS A 77 14.30 29.07 18.43
C LYS A 77 13.05 28.41 18.99
N LYS A 78 12.23 27.85 18.10
CA LYS A 78 10.96 27.20 18.42
C LYS A 78 10.87 25.83 17.79
N TRP A 79 9.99 25.02 18.35
CA TRP A 79 9.67 23.70 17.85
C TRP A 79 8.54 23.79 16.84
N CYS A 80 8.76 23.25 15.65
CA CYS A 80 7.80 23.23 14.56
C CYS A 80 7.23 21.83 14.38
N THR A 81 5.92 21.74 14.21
CA THR A 81 5.22 20.48 13.97
C THR A 81 5.35 20.05 12.52
N VAL A 82 5.61 18.76 12.30
CA VAL A 82 5.82 18.18 10.97
C VAL A 82 4.73 17.16 10.65
N THR A 83 4.44 16.23 11.56
CA THR A 83 3.46 15.17 11.29
C THR A 83 2.89 14.56 12.56
N LYS A 84 1.75 13.90 12.42
CA LYS A 84 1.15 13.05 13.46
C LYS A 84 1.41 11.58 13.11
N CYS A 85 2.22 10.91 13.91
CA CYS A 85 2.51 9.49 13.74
C CYS A 85 1.57 8.65 14.62
N SER A 86 0.93 7.63 14.04
CA SER A 86 -0.05 6.77 14.76
C SER A 86 0.19 5.27 14.57
N GLY A 87 1.37 4.88 14.06
CA GLY A 87 1.69 3.48 13.80
C GLY A 87 3.18 3.26 13.56
N GLY A 88 3.59 1.99 13.50
CA GLY A 88 4.99 1.58 13.43
C GLY A 88 5.60 1.14 14.76
N TYR A 89 4.76 0.94 15.79
CA TYR A 89 5.14 0.39 17.09
C TYR A 89 4.19 -0.75 17.45
N ASP A 90 4.72 -1.76 18.13
CA ASP A 90 3.95 -2.87 18.68
C ASP A 90 3.29 -2.48 20.00
N ASP A 91 2.28 -3.23 20.43
CA ASP A 91 1.54 -2.96 21.68
C ASP A 91 2.47 -2.92 22.91
N ALA A 92 3.52 -3.75 22.93
CA ALA A 92 4.52 -3.76 23.99
C ALA A 92 5.34 -2.46 24.02
N MET A 93 5.71 -1.93 22.85
CA MET A 93 6.41 -0.64 22.74
C MET A 93 5.49 0.50 23.17
N LEU A 94 4.22 0.46 22.79
CA LEU A 94 3.24 1.48 23.19
C LEU A 94 3.04 1.52 24.71
N ALA A 95 2.96 0.35 25.36
CA ALA A 95 2.88 0.24 26.81
C ALA A 95 4.15 0.76 27.51
N ARG A 96 5.32 0.60 26.88
CA ARG A 96 6.60 1.14 27.37
C ARG A 96 6.62 2.67 27.29
N LEU A 97 6.25 3.22 26.12
CA LEU A 97 6.18 4.65 25.87
C LEU A 97 5.20 5.37 26.81
N GLN A 98 4.12 4.71 27.20
CA GLN A 98 3.17 5.24 28.18
C GLN A 98 3.80 5.50 29.56
N LYS A 99 4.91 4.82 29.90
CA LYS A 99 5.64 4.96 31.16
C LYS A 99 6.89 5.84 31.03
N GLU A 100 7.59 5.76 29.90
CA GLU A 100 8.86 6.46 29.67
C GLU A 100 8.68 7.93 29.30
N LEU A 101 7.58 8.30 28.64
CA LEU A 101 7.37 9.67 28.17
C LEU A 101 6.93 10.58 29.32
N ASP A 102 7.76 11.58 29.64
CA ASP A 102 7.42 12.64 30.59
C ASP A 102 6.52 13.69 29.94
N VAL A 103 5.21 13.50 30.08
CA VAL A 103 4.18 14.34 29.49
C VAL A 103 3.28 15.02 30.51
N ILE A 104 2.78 16.20 30.16
CA ILE A 104 1.75 16.94 30.88
C ILE A 104 0.45 16.88 30.07
N LYS A 105 -0.65 16.57 30.74
CA LYS A 105 -1.99 16.62 30.14
C LYS A 105 -2.47 18.06 30.00
N ILE A 106 -2.73 18.48 28.76
CA ILE A 106 -3.23 19.83 28.44
C ILE A 106 -4.65 19.81 27.87
N SER A 107 -5.20 18.63 27.53
CA SER A 107 -6.58 18.46 27.04
C SER A 107 -6.95 19.40 25.87
N LYS A 108 -5.99 19.69 24.98
CA LYS A 108 -6.14 20.58 23.81
C LYS A 108 -6.44 22.04 24.15
N GLU A 109 -6.18 22.47 25.38
CA GLU A 109 -6.41 23.85 25.80
C GLU A 109 -5.34 24.79 25.23
N PRO A 110 -5.72 25.86 24.50
CA PRO A 110 -4.77 26.80 23.91
C PRO A 110 -3.86 27.50 24.95
N SER A 111 -4.42 27.83 26.12
CA SER A 111 -3.71 28.56 27.18
C SER A 111 -2.59 27.75 27.83
N LYS A 112 -2.60 26.43 27.67
CA LYS A 112 -1.59 25.51 28.23
C LYS A 112 -0.49 25.17 27.22
N ILE A 113 -0.54 25.73 26.01
CA ILE A 113 0.48 25.51 24.99
C ILE A 113 1.72 26.35 25.33
N PRO A 114 2.89 25.72 25.49
CA PRO A 114 4.13 26.43 25.77
C PRO A 114 4.55 27.34 24.62
N GLY A 115 5.12 28.51 24.92
CA GLY A 115 5.60 29.46 23.92
C GLY A 115 6.74 28.96 23.03
N TRP A 116 7.41 27.87 23.43
CA TRP A 116 8.44 27.20 22.63
C TRP A 116 7.85 26.37 21.49
N LEU A 117 6.55 26.03 21.51
CA LEU A 117 5.90 25.20 20.49
C LEU A 117 5.09 26.07 19.51
N LYS A 118 5.43 25.98 18.23
CA LYS A 118 4.64 26.58 17.14
C LYS A 118 3.68 25.54 16.59
N ILE A 119 2.38 25.69 16.85
CA ILE A 119 1.35 24.70 16.48
C ILE A 119 0.04 25.35 16.04
N VAL A 120 -0.67 24.71 15.11
CA VAL A 120 -1.99 25.13 14.62
C VAL A 120 -3.11 24.49 15.45
N LYS A 121 -4.23 25.22 15.65
CA LYS A 121 -5.39 24.82 16.47
C LYS A 121 -5.88 23.38 16.27
N ASN A 122 -5.89 22.88 15.04
CA ASN A 122 -6.39 21.54 14.73
C ASN A 122 -5.48 20.41 15.25
N TYR A 123 -4.22 20.71 15.56
CA TYR A 123 -3.24 19.74 16.03
C TYR A 123 -2.93 19.84 17.52
N TYR A 124 -3.69 20.63 18.28
CA TYR A 124 -3.51 20.73 19.72
C TYR A 124 -3.60 19.33 20.37
N PRO A 125 -2.52 18.85 21.01
CA PRO A 125 -2.48 17.50 21.53
C PRO A 125 -3.19 17.40 22.88
N ASP A 126 -3.52 16.17 23.28
CA ASP A 126 -4.06 15.90 24.62
C ASP A 126 -2.97 16.01 25.68
N PHE A 127 -1.74 15.64 25.29
CA PHE A 127 -0.54 15.63 26.10
C PHE A 127 0.60 16.34 25.40
N ILE A 128 1.44 17.03 26.16
CA ILE A 128 2.65 17.68 25.67
C ILE A 128 3.85 17.21 26.48
N ILE A 129 5.02 17.10 25.85
CA ILE A 129 6.25 16.81 26.58
C ILE A 129 6.61 18.00 27.48
N ARG A 130 7.13 17.73 28.68
CA ARG A 130 7.60 18.79 29.60
C ARG A 130 8.77 19.57 29.03
N ASP A 131 9.78 18.82 28.60
CA ASP A 131 11.06 19.33 28.14
C ASP A 131 11.39 18.69 26.78
N PRO A 132 11.21 19.42 25.66
CA PRO A 132 11.47 18.89 24.33
C PRO A 132 12.96 18.59 24.09
N GLU A 133 13.87 19.12 24.90
CA GLU A 133 15.30 18.80 24.82
C GLU A 133 15.63 17.41 25.39
N LYS A 134 14.75 16.85 26.23
CA LYS A 134 14.88 15.48 26.77
C LYS A 134 13.94 14.49 26.09
N ALA A 135 13.18 14.96 25.11
CA ALA A 135 12.26 14.11 24.37
C ALA A 135 13.04 13.09 23.52
N PRO A 136 12.52 11.86 23.36
CA PRO A 136 13.13 10.90 22.48
C PRO A 136 13.04 11.34 21.03
N VAL A 137 14.09 11.03 20.27
CA VAL A 137 14.16 11.22 18.82
C VAL A 137 13.74 9.94 18.13
N TRP A 138 12.83 10.07 17.16
CA TRP A 138 12.22 8.95 16.46
C TRP A 138 12.50 9.06 14.97
N GLU A 139 12.93 7.97 14.37
CA GLU A 139 13.08 7.88 12.93
C GLU A 139 11.69 7.62 12.31
N ILE A 140 11.16 8.64 11.65
CA ILE A 140 9.86 8.60 11.00
C ILE A 140 10.07 8.37 9.51
N THR A 141 9.47 7.30 9.01
CA THR A 141 9.47 6.95 7.59
C THR A 141 8.13 7.26 6.97
N GLY A 142 8.14 7.83 5.77
CA GLY A 142 6.94 8.08 4.97
C GLY A 142 7.11 7.67 3.51
N ALA A 143 5.99 7.68 2.79
CA ALA A 143 6.00 7.42 1.36
C ALA A 143 6.63 8.56 0.56
N GLU A 144 6.33 9.80 0.96
CA GLU A 144 6.85 11.03 0.36
C GLU A 144 6.69 12.18 1.36
N PHE A 145 7.50 13.24 1.18
CA PHE A 145 7.20 14.51 1.81
C PHE A 145 6.17 15.30 1.00
N SER A 146 5.17 15.86 1.68
CA SER A 146 4.07 16.62 1.08
C SER A 146 3.97 18.02 1.68
N LYS A 147 3.31 18.94 0.97
CA LYS A 147 2.94 20.24 1.55
C LYS A 147 1.62 20.15 2.32
N SER A 148 1.55 20.75 3.50
CA SER A 148 0.37 20.82 4.36
C SER A 148 0.35 22.14 5.12
N GLU A 149 -0.72 22.92 4.98
CA GLU A 149 -0.91 24.18 5.72
C GLU A 149 -1.14 23.96 7.22
N MET A 150 -1.40 22.72 7.61
CA MET A 150 -1.74 22.39 8.98
C MET A 150 -0.51 22.20 9.89
N HIS A 151 0.67 22.09 9.28
CA HIS A 151 1.95 21.89 9.96
C HIS A 151 2.81 23.15 9.86
N THR A 152 3.59 23.41 10.90
CA THR A 152 4.27 24.71 11.09
C THR A 152 5.71 24.71 10.62
N ALA A 153 6.25 23.54 10.27
CA ALA A 153 7.56 23.37 9.65
C ALA A 153 7.54 23.76 8.16
N ASP A 154 7.29 25.05 7.89
CA ASP A 154 7.11 25.63 6.53
C ASP A 154 6.08 24.91 5.65
N GLY A 155 5.07 24.35 6.32
CA GLY A 155 4.06 23.55 5.68
C GLY A 155 4.61 22.27 5.05
N ILE A 156 5.74 21.73 5.52
CA ILE A 156 6.23 20.41 5.15
C ILE A 156 5.62 19.37 6.10
N SER A 157 5.12 18.27 5.52
CA SER A 157 4.61 17.12 6.24
C SER A 157 5.06 15.82 5.58
N ILE A 158 4.82 14.71 6.25
CA ILE A 158 5.20 13.36 5.79
C ILE A 158 3.91 12.59 5.52
N ARG A 159 3.78 12.04 4.31
CA ARG A 159 2.63 11.21 3.92
C ARG A 159 2.83 9.77 4.39
N PHE A 160 1.79 9.20 4.98
CA PHE A 160 1.79 7.86 5.59
C PHE A 160 2.95 7.66 6.59
N PRO A 161 3.08 8.55 7.59
CA PRO A 161 4.18 8.50 8.55
C PRO A 161 4.08 7.24 9.41
N ARG A 162 5.19 6.54 9.56
CA ARG A 162 5.34 5.38 10.43
C ARG A 162 6.61 5.53 11.25
N MET A 163 6.53 5.15 12.51
CA MET A 163 7.72 4.91 13.31
C MET A 163 8.49 3.74 12.70
N THR A 164 9.79 3.93 12.47
CA THR A 164 10.70 2.83 12.11
C THR A 164 11.51 2.38 13.32
N ARG A 165 12.09 3.33 14.05
CA ARG A 165 12.87 3.04 15.26
C ARG A 165 13.02 4.26 16.15
N ILE A 166 13.21 4.01 17.44
CA ILE A 166 13.63 5.02 18.41
C ILE A 166 15.14 5.19 18.27
N ARG A 167 15.61 6.43 18.18
CA ARG A 167 17.02 6.79 17.96
C ARG A 167 17.64 7.20 19.29
N ASP A 168 18.06 6.21 20.07
CA ASP A 168 18.76 6.44 21.34
C ASP A 168 20.17 7.02 21.14
N ASP A 169 20.69 6.98 19.90
CA ASP A 169 21.96 7.57 19.48
C ASP A 169 21.88 9.06 19.14
N LYS A 170 20.67 9.65 19.15
CA LYS A 170 20.43 11.03 18.74
C LYS A 170 19.74 11.84 19.82
N ASP A 171 20.24 13.06 19.98
CA ASP A 171 19.61 14.11 20.78
C ASP A 171 18.88 15.12 19.91
N TRP A 172 18.10 15.98 20.55
CA TRP A 172 17.39 17.10 19.94
C TRP A 172 18.25 17.99 19.02
N LYS A 173 19.55 18.16 19.33
CA LYS A 173 20.50 18.94 18.52
C LYS A 173 20.91 18.24 17.22
N THR A 174 20.94 16.91 17.25
CA THR A 174 21.36 16.04 16.14
C THR A 174 20.18 15.49 15.33
N ALA A 175 18.96 15.70 15.83
CA ALA A 175 17.73 15.44 15.10
C ALA A 175 17.61 16.35 13.87
N THR A 176 16.74 15.98 12.93
CA THR A 176 16.51 16.76 11.72
C THR A 176 15.96 18.14 12.08
N ASN A 177 16.72 19.20 11.75
CA ASN A 177 16.28 20.58 11.94
C ASN A 177 15.45 21.07 10.74
N LEU A 178 14.85 22.27 10.86
CA LEU A 178 13.99 22.82 9.81
C LEU A 178 14.72 23.00 8.46
N HIS A 179 15.97 23.46 8.45
CA HIS A 179 16.75 23.62 7.21
C HIS A 179 17.04 22.28 6.53
N GLN A 180 17.43 21.28 7.31
CA GLN A 180 17.65 19.92 6.83
C GLN A 180 16.35 19.32 6.29
N LEU A 181 15.22 19.56 6.95
CA LEU A 181 13.92 19.11 6.47
C LEU A 181 13.54 19.76 5.13
N ARG A 182 13.81 21.06 4.95
CA ARG A 182 13.63 21.76 3.65
C ARG A 182 14.49 21.13 2.56
N GLU A 183 15.73 20.78 2.88
CA GLU A 183 16.65 20.15 1.94
C GLU A 183 16.21 18.73 1.59
N LEU A 184 15.77 17.94 2.57
CA LEU A 184 15.18 16.61 2.33
C LEU A 184 13.93 16.70 1.46
N PHE A 185 13.06 17.69 1.68
CA PHE A 185 11.90 17.94 0.84
C PHE A 185 12.27 18.29 -0.61
N ARG A 186 13.33 19.08 -0.81
CA ARG A 186 13.85 19.44 -2.13
C ARG A 186 14.44 18.23 -2.85
N ILE A 187 15.34 17.51 -2.17
CA ILE A 187 15.99 16.31 -2.70
C ILE A 187 14.97 15.23 -3.04
N SER A 188 13.96 14.98 -2.18
CA SER A 188 12.91 13.99 -2.43
C SER A 188 12.16 14.25 -3.75
N LYS A 189 11.98 15.51 -4.14
CA LYS A 189 11.36 15.89 -5.42
C LYS A 189 12.29 15.77 -6.63
N GLU A 190 13.59 15.99 -6.44
CA GLU A 190 14.57 16.05 -7.54
C GLU A 190 15.21 14.68 -7.82
N HIS A 191 15.49 13.90 -6.78
CA HIS A 191 16.25 12.65 -6.86
C HIS A 191 15.33 11.42 -6.71
N CYS A 192 14.68 11.04 -7.81
CA CYS A 192 14.03 9.74 -7.96
C CYS A 192 14.97 8.64 -8.51
N ASP A 193 16.24 8.97 -8.78
CA ASP A 193 17.19 8.07 -9.44
C ASP A 193 17.93 7.20 -8.44
N PHE A 194 17.54 5.93 -8.37
CA PHE A 194 18.17 4.92 -7.53
C PHE A 194 18.78 3.81 -8.38
N LYS A 195 20.02 3.41 -8.06
CA LYS A 195 20.60 2.14 -8.53
C LYS A 195 19.99 1.00 -7.71
N VAL A 196 19.01 0.30 -8.27
CA VAL A 196 18.53 -0.96 -7.71
C VAL A 196 19.63 -2.00 -7.95
N THR A 197 20.49 -2.23 -6.96
CA THR A 197 21.33 -3.43 -6.93
C THR A 197 20.43 -4.61 -6.59
N ALA A 198 19.85 -5.22 -7.61
CA ALA A 198 19.43 -6.61 -7.48
C ALA A 198 20.70 -7.42 -7.14
N GLY A 199 20.70 -8.11 -6.01
CA GLY A 199 21.80 -9.01 -5.65
C GLY A 199 22.07 -9.99 -6.79
N PRO A 200 23.33 -10.40 -7.03
CA PRO A 200 23.64 -11.27 -8.14
C PRO A 200 22.87 -12.59 -7.97
N SER A 201 21.89 -12.81 -8.85
CA SER A 201 21.32 -14.12 -9.09
C SER A 201 22.44 -14.99 -9.64
N THR A 202 22.95 -15.90 -8.81
CA THR A 202 23.85 -16.97 -9.25
C THR A 202 23.09 -17.87 -10.22
N ALA A 203 23.17 -17.53 -11.51
CA ALA A 203 22.91 -18.45 -12.59
C ALA A 203 24.26 -19.07 -12.95
N ASP A 204 24.48 -20.30 -12.47
CA ASP A 204 25.55 -21.17 -12.95
C ASP A 204 25.24 -21.55 -14.40
N ASP A 205 25.78 -20.79 -15.35
CA ASP A 205 25.90 -21.23 -16.73
C ASP A 205 27.37 -21.49 -17.05
N ASN A 206 27.72 -22.76 -16.91
CA ASN A 206 28.99 -23.33 -17.28
C ASN A 206 29.11 -23.35 -18.81
N LYS A 207 29.94 -22.48 -19.41
CA LYS A 207 30.41 -22.66 -20.79
C LYS A 207 31.79 -22.04 -20.97
N GLY A 208 32.80 -22.92 -21.00
CA GLY A 208 34.19 -22.55 -21.25
C GLY A 208 34.43 -22.08 -22.68
N SER A 209 35.44 -21.24 -22.85
CA SER A 209 36.31 -21.27 -24.02
C SER A 209 37.65 -20.59 -23.73
N SER A 210 38.68 -21.18 -24.33
CA SER A 210 40.12 -21.01 -24.16
C SER A 210 40.73 -19.79 -24.87
N GLY A 211 41.91 -19.36 -24.38
CA GLY A 211 42.90 -18.48 -25.04
C GLY A 211 43.12 -17.19 -24.26
N GLY A 212 44.26 -16.85 -23.66
CA GLY A 212 45.65 -17.14 -23.98
C GLY A 212 46.32 -15.84 -24.41
N ASP A 213 47.06 -15.17 -23.50
CA ASP A 213 48.34 -14.48 -23.76
C ASP A 213 48.82 -13.63 -22.58
N SER A 214 50.13 -13.38 -22.60
CA SER A 214 51.04 -13.27 -21.47
C SER A 214 51.51 -11.83 -21.17
N THR A 215 52.17 -11.70 -20.01
CA THR A 215 53.22 -10.71 -19.62
C THR A 215 52.80 -9.40 -18.93
N GLY A 216 53.47 -9.11 -17.81
CA GLY A 216 53.43 -7.79 -17.14
C GLY A 216 53.71 -7.85 -15.64
N SER A 217 54.99 -7.77 -15.26
CA SER A 217 55.53 -7.90 -13.90
C SER A 217 55.14 -6.80 -12.89
N SER A 218 55.15 -7.21 -11.61
CA SER A 218 55.22 -6.55 -10.29
C SER A 218 56.00 -5.20 -10.18
N PRO A 219 56.00 -4.45 -9.03
CA PRO A 219 55.78 -4.95 -7.66
C PRO A 219 55.06 -4.04 -6.63
N SER A 220 54.68 -4.71 -5.53
CA SER A 220 54.27 -4.17 -4.23
C SER A 220 55.46 -3.66 -3.40
N PRO A 221 55.20 -2.97 -2.28
CA PRO A 221 56.09 -3.06 -1.12
C PRO A 221 55.36 -3.57 0.15
N SER A 222 56.12 -4.33 0.93
CA SER A 222 55.80 -5.00 2.18
C SER A 222 56.31 -4.24 3.41
N SER A 223 55.67 -4.38 4.57
CA SER A 223 56.30 -4.55 5.90
C SER A 223 55.22 -4.99 6.92
N ASN A 224 55.31 -6.18 7.54
CA ASN A 224 55.96 -6.50 8.83
C ASN A 224 55.35 -5.69 10.00
N THR A 225 54.81 -6.22 11.11
CA THR A 225 55.21 -7.35 11.99
C THR A 225 54.06 -7.68 12.98
N SER A 226 53.90 -8.96 13.36
CA SER A 226 54.10 -9.56 14.72
C SER A 226 52.86 -9.83 15.60
N ALA A 227 52.64 -11.15 15.77
CA ALA A 227 52.44 -11.90 17.02
C ALA A 227 51.20 -11.68 17.92
N ALA A 228 50.46 -12.79 18.09
CA ALA A 228 49.42 -13.05 19.10
C ALA A 228 50.00 -13.24 20.53
N PRO A 229 49.17 -13.42 21.58
CA PRO A 229 48.72 -14.78 21.87
C PRO A 229 47.27 -14.96 22.36
N LYS A 230 46.78 -16.18 22.10
CA LYS A 230 45.51 -16.80 22.53
C LYS A 230 45.41 -17.03 24.05
N LYS A 231 44.16 -17.08 24.54
CA LYS A 231 43.52 -18.14 25.38
C LYS A 231 42.24 -17.52 25.98
N THR A 232 41.06 -18.14 26.09
CA THR A 232 40.60 -19.51 26.40
C THR A 232 39.09 -19.56 26.07
N GLY A 233 38.54 -20.61 25.43
CA GLY A 233 37.73 -21.69 26.07
C GLY A 233 36.33 -21.20 26.49
N LYS A 234 35.16 -21.80 26.19
CA LYS A 234 34.67 -23.15 25.82
C LYS A 234 33.29 -22.92 25.15
N ASN A 235 32.97 -23.56 24.03
CA ASN A 235 32.12 -24.77 23.94
C ASN A 235 30.76 -24.68 24.66
N ARG A 236 29.63 -24.59 23.91
CA ARG A 236 28.71 -25.73 23.70
C ARG A 236 27.35 -25.38 23.04
N SER A 237 27.03 -26.25 22.08
CA SER A 237 25.72 -26.86 21.76
C SER A 237 24.59 -26.00 21.16
N ALA A 238 24.50 -26.10 19.82
CA ALA A 238 23.26 -26.04 19.07
C ALA A 238 22.30 -27.16 19.53
N LYS A 239 21.04 -26.80 19.79
CA LYS A 239 19.90 -27.73 19.82
C LYS A 239 18.99 -27.43 18.64
N LYS A 240 18.93 -28.37 17.70
CA LYS A 240 17.83 -28.56 16.76
C LYS A 240 16.56 -28.82 17.57
N PHE A 241 15.47 -28.13 17.24
CA PHE A 241 14.13 -28.56 17.63
C PHE A 241 13.29 -28.80 16.37
N PHE A 242 12.71 -29.99 16.34
CA PHE A 242 11.90 -30.53 15.27
C PHE A 242 10.54 -29.82 15.19
N SER A 243 10.06 -29.70 13.96
CA SER A 243 8.69 -29.37 13.59
C SER A 243 7.75 -30.50 13.99
N SER A 244 6.70 -30.18 14.72
CA SER A 244 5.50 -31.02 14.87
C SER A 244 4.27 -30.15 14.61
N SER A 245 3.61 -30.48 13.49
CA SER A 245 2.36 -29.90 13.03
C SER A 245 1.22 -30.52 13.82
N GLU A 246 0.52 -29.73 14.62
CA GLU A 246 -0.79 -30.10 15.16
C GLU A 246 -1.83 -29.07 14.75
N ARG A 247 -2.82 -29.55 13.99
CA ARG A 247 -4.04 -28.85 13.63
C ARG A 247 -4.94 -28.81 14.86
N LEU A 248 -5.24 -27.61 15.37
CA LEU A 248 -6.41 -27.42 16.22
C LEU A 248 -7.56 -26.86 15.37
N THR A 249 -8.57 -27.70 15.20
CA THR A 249 -9.90 -27.37 14.69
C THR A 249 -10.70 -26.68 15.79
N SER A 250 -11.10 -25.42 15.58
CA SER A 250 -12.10 -24.75 16.42
C SER A 250 -13.48 -24.89 15.78
N SER A 251 -14.25 -25.82 16.34
CA SER A 251 -15.70 -25.96 16.13
C SER A 251 -16.43 -24.85 16.88
N VAL A 252 -17.11 -23.95 16.16
CA VAL A 252 -18.04 -22.97 16.75
C VAL A 252 -19.45 -23.55 16.66
N LEU A 253 -20.00 -23.86 17.84
CA LEU A 253 -21.39 -24.21 18.07
C LEU A 253 -22.29 -22.99 17.77
N TYR A 254 -23.20 -23.11 16.81
CA TYR A 254 -24.29 -22.15 16.64
C TYR A 254 -25.44 -22.50 17.57
N ALA A 255 -25.72 -21.58 18.49
CA ALA A 255 -26.94 -21.58 19.28
C ALA A 255 -28.14 -21.20 18.38
N ARG A 256 -29.21 -21.97 18.56
CA ARG A 256 -30.51 -21.88 17.89
C ARG A 256 -31.27 -20.66 18.41
N GLY A 257 -31.61 -19.73 17.51
CA GLY A 257 -32.52 -18.62 17.80
C GLY A 257 -33.43 -18.42 16.59
N GLU A 258 -34.71 -18.77 16.76
CA GLU A 258 -35.76 -18.53 15.77
C GLU A 258 -36.06 -17.03 15.68
N GLY A 259 -36.15 -16.54 14.44
CA GLY A 259 -36.56 -15.18 14.13
C GLY A 259 -36.85 -15.09 12.64
N HIS A 260 -38.13 -15.18 12.29
CA HIS A 260 -38.63 -14.83 10.97
C HIS A 260 -38.29 -13.37 10.68
N ASP A 261 -37.55 -13.11 9.59
CA ASP A 261 -37.75 -11.92 8.77
C ASP A 261 -37.21 -12.17 7.36
N ALA A 262 -38.10 -12.04 6.38
CA ALA A 262 -37.83 -12.26 4.97
C ALA A 262 -36.86 -11.20 4.44
N CYS A 263 -35.67 -11.63 4.02
CA CYS A 263 -34.70 -10.77 3.33
C CYS A 263 -35.16 -10.55 1.88
N LEU A 264 -35.79 -9.39 1.62
CA LEU A 264 -35.98 -8.88 0.27
C LEU A 264 -34.60 -8.60 -0.35
N CYS A 265 -34.22 -9.42 -1.32
CA CYS A 265 -33.00 -9.24 -2.10
C CYS A 265 -33.17 -8.02 -3.02
N LEU A 266 -32.73 -6.86 -2.56
CA LEU A 266 -32.61 -5.67 -3.41
C LEU A 266 -31.48 -5.92 -4.42
N ALA A 267 -31.86 -6.02 -5.71
CA ALA A 267 -30.93 -6.13 -6.82
C ALA A 267 -29.95 -4.93 -6.83
N PRO A 268 -28.69 -5.12 -7.24
CA PRO A 268 -27.71 -4.05 -7.32
C PRO A 268 -28.24 -2.93 -8.24
N PRO A 269 -27.92 -1.64 -7.97
CA PRO A 269 -28.40 -0.54 -8.78
C PRO A 269 -27.93 -0.70 -10.23
N GLN A 270 -28.89 -0.80 -11.15
CA GLN A 270 -28.67 -0.99 -12.59
C GLN A 270 -27.96 0.24 -13.15
N THR A 271 -26.69 0.08 -13.55
CA THR A 271 -25.87 1.17 -14.11
C THR A 271 -26.14 1.42 -15.59
N LEU A 272 -26.85 0.51 -16.26
CA LEU A 272 -27.18 0.54 -17.68
C LEU A 272 -28.70 0.34 -17.88
N LEU A 273 -29.22 0.81 -19.02
CA LEU A 273 -30.63 0.71 -19.39
C LEU A 273 -30.99 -0.72 -19.81
N ASP A 274 -32.22 -1.14 -19.55
CA ASP A 274 -32.74 -2.43 -20.01
C ASP A 274 -33.33 -2.27 -21.42
N ILE A 275 -32.47 -2.45 -22.43
CA ILE A 275 -32.85 -2.25 -23.83
C ILE A 275 -33.43 -3.53 -24.42
N PHE A 276 -32.90 -4.69 -24.02
CA PHE A 276 -33.23 -5.99 -24.60
C PHE A 276 -34.06 -6.89 -23.67
N GLY A 277 -34.72 -6.31 -22.66
CA GLY A 277 -35.57 -7.06 -21.72
C GLY A 277 -36.60 -7.93 -22.45
N GLY A 278 -36.52 -9.25 -22.24
CA GLY A 278 -37.38 -10.24 -22.88
C GLY A 278 -36.96 -10.67 -24.30
N VAL A 279 -35.81 -10.22 -24.81
CA VAL A 279 -35.26 -10.64 -26.10
C VAL A 279 -34.34 -11.85 -25.89
N LYS A 280 -34.71 -12.98 -26.50
CA LYS A 280 -33.91 -14.20 -26.54
C LYS A 280 -33.15 -14.28 -27.86
N LEU A 281 -31.83 -14.09 -27.81
CA LEU A 281 -30.98 -14.02 -28.99
C LEU A 281 -30.13 -15.29 -29.14
N PHE A 282 -30.21 -15.91 -30.31
CA PHE A 282 -29.26 -16.93 -30.73
C PHE A 282 -28.07 -16.30 -31.49
N LEU A 283 -26.87 -16.42 -30.91
CA LEU A 283 -25.62 -15.91 -31.51
C LEU A 283 -24.60 -17.03 -31.73
N PRO A 284 -24.45 -17.53 -32.97
CA PRO A 284 -23.41 -18.48 -33.35
C PRO A 284 -22.01 -17.95 -33.07
N ALA A 285 -21.10 -18.83 -32.64
CA ALA A 285 -19.69 -18.50 -32.43
C ALA A 285 -18.92 -18.18 -33.73
N SER A 286 -19.52 -18.44 -34.90
CA SER A 286 -18.92 -18.20 -36.22
C SER A 286 -18.97 -16.74 -36.68
N ILE A 287 -19.63 -15.85 -35.92
CA ILE A 287 -19.79 -14.43 -36.27
C ILE A 287 -18.58 -13.61 -35.78
N GLN A 288 -18.10 -12.70 -36.61
CA GLN A 288 -17.04 -11.76 -36.24
C GLN A 288 -17.47 -10.91 -35.04
N ASP A 289 -16.58 -10.74 -34.07
CA ASP A 289 -16.84 -10.02 -32.81
C ASP A 289 -17.95 -10.63 -31.92
N ALA A 290 -18.24 -11.93 -32.03
CA ALA A 290 -19.27 -12.59 -31.23
C ALA A 290 -19.11 -12.34 -29.71
N ASP A 291 -17.90 -12.43 -29.16
CA ASP A 291 -17.66 -12.20 -27.73
C ASP A 291 -17.90 -10.76 -27.28
N ARG A 292 -17.74 -9.79 -28.19
CA ARG A 292 -18.07 -8.40 -27.94
C ARG A 292 -19.58 -8.22 -27.94
N LEU A 293 -20.26 -8.73 -28.96
CA LEU A 293 -21.72 -8.64 -29.07
C LEU A 293 -22.43 -9.32 -27.89
N ARG A 294 -21.97 -10.51 -27.46
CA ARG A 294 -22.49 -11.22 -26.28
C ARG A 294 -22.41 -10.36 -25.02
N ARG A 295 -21.25 -9.77 -24.77
CA ARG A 295 -21.03 -8.92 -23.59
C ARG A 295 -21.95 -7.71 -23.57
N TYR A 296 -22.09 -7.00 -24.69
CA TYR A 296 -22.96 -5.83 -24.75
C TYR A 296 -24.43 -6.21 -24.69
N PHE A 297 -24.87 -7.27 -25.38
CA PHE A 297 -26.26 -7.71 -25.36
C PHE A 297 -26.72 -8.09 -23.94
N VAL A 298 -25.93 -8.88 -23.21
CA VAL A 298 -26.22 -9.25 -21.81
C VAL A 298 -26.15 -8.04 -20.87
N ALA A 299 -25.23 -7.10 -21.11
CA ALA A 299 -25.11 -5.89 -20.30
C ALA A 299 -26.31 -4.93 -20.39
N TYR A 300 -27.14 -5.05 -21.43
CA TYR A 300 -28.38 -4.28 -21.63
C TYR A 300 -29.64 -5.15 -21.47
N ASP A 301 -29.58 -6.18 -20.61
CA ASP A 301 -30.69 -7.06 -20.20
C ASP A 301 -31.21 -8.03 -21.28
N GLY A 302 -30.32 -8.52 -22.16
CA GLY A 302 -30.67 -9.51 -23.17
C GLY A 302 -30.34 -10.96 -22.77
N ASP A 303 -31.22 -11.90 -23.12
CA ASP A 303 -31.05 -13.34 -22.85
C ASP A 303 -30.38 -14.06 -24.03
N LEU A 304 -29.22 -14.68 -23.80
CA LEU A 304 -28.55 -15.50 -24.82
C LEU A 304 -29.03 -16.94 -24.76
N VAL A 305 -29.42 -17.47 -25.92
CA VAL A 305 -29.86 -18.86 -26.08
C VAL A 305 -28.71 -19.73 -26.56
N ALA A 306 -28.56 -20.91 -25.98
CA ALA A 306 -27.55 -21.89 -26.35
C ALA A 306 -27.92 -22.66 -27.63
N ASP A 307 -26.93 -23.20 -28.32
CA ASP A 307 -27.08 -23.88 -29.62
C ASP A 307 -28.12 -25.01 -29.63
N TYR A 308 -28.29 -25.74 -28.52
CA TYR A 308 -29.25 -26.83 -28.40
C TYR A 308 -30.70 -26.36 -28.18
N ASP A 309 -30.92 -25.09 -27.84
CA ASP A 309 -32.23 -24.49 -27.57
C ASP A 309 -32.57 -23.38 -28.57
N ALA A 310 -31.90 -23.37 -29.75
CA ALA A 310 -32.09 -22.33 -30.77
C ALA A 310 -33.55 -22.17 -31.25
N ALA A 311 -34.40 -23.18 -31.03
CA ALA A 311 -35.84 -23.12 -31.31
C ALA A 311 -36.61 -22.17 -30.36
N SER A 312 -36.10 -21.86 -29.16
CA SER A 312 -36.73 -20.96 -28.19
C SER A 312 -36.35 -19.48 -28.38
N ALA A 313 -35.44 -19.20 -29.32
CA ALA A 313 -34.95 -17.85 -29.59
C ALA A 313 -36.01 -16.99 -30.28
N THR A 314 -36.13 -15.72 -29.85
CA THR A 314 -36.99 -14.74 -30.52
C THR A 314 -36.27 -14.07 -31.68
N HIS A 315 -34.93 -13.97 -31.62
CA HIS A 315 -34.09 -13.38 -32.66
C HIS A 315 -32.86 -14.26 -32.94
N THR A 316 -32.41 -14.31 -34.18
CA THR A 316 -31.26 -15.11 -34.61
C THR A 316 -30.37 -14.34 -35.59
N LEU A 317 -29.05 -14.45 -35.43
CA LEU A 317 -28.09 -13.95 -36.42
C LEU A 317 -27.70 -15.00 -37.48
N ALA A 318 -28.11 -16.26 -37.28
CA ALA A 318 -28.01 -17.32 -38.28
C ALA A 318 -29.23 -17.31 -39.23
N PRO A 319 -29.14 -17.90 -40.43
CA PRO A 319 -30.33 -18.23 -41.21
C PRO A 319 -31.27 -19.08 -40.34
N PRO A 320 -32.57 -18.72 -40.21
CA PRO A 320 -33.51 -19.51 -39.43
C PRO A 320 -33.65 -20.91 -40.03
N GLY A 321 -33.66 -21.94 -39.17
CA GLY A 321 -34.04 -23.29 -39.58
C GLY A 321 -35.53 -23.34 -39.94
N GLU A 322 -35.94 -24.32 -40.75
CA GLU A 322 -37.29 -24.42 -41.35
C GLU A 322 -38.44 -24.42 -40.31
N ASP A 323 -38.16 -24.71 -39.03
CA ASP A 323 -39.13 -24.75 -37.93
C ASP A 323 -39.05 -23.58 -36.93
N SER A 324 -38.19 -22.58 -37.17
CA SER A 324 -37.96 -21.49 -36.20
C SER A 324 -38.83 -20.26 -36.48
N ARG A 325 -39.53 -19.76 -35.44
CA ARG A 325 -40.25 -18.47 -35.46
C ARG A 325 -39.35 -17.26 -35.16
N ALA A 326 -38.03 -17.45 -35.10
CA ALA A 326 -37.07 -16.41 -34.75
C ALA A 326 -36.91 -15.37 -35.86
N GLN A 327 -36.88 -14.08 -35.49
CA GLN A 327 -36.61 -12.99 -36.42
C GLN A 327 -35.12 -12.91 -36.74
N ARG A 328 -34.78 -12.86 -38.02
CA ARG A 328 -33.38 -12.71 -38.46
C ARG A 328 -32.91 -11.28 -38.18
N VAL A 329 -31.77 -11.13 -37.51
CA VAL A 329 -31.14 -9.83 -37.20
C VAL A 329 -29.69 -9.81 -37.65
N SER A 330 -29.19 -8.61 -37.95
CA SER A 330 -27.79 -8.38 -38.29
C SER A 330 -26.96 -8.01 -37.05
N PRO A 331 -25.62 -8.21 -37.06
CA PRO A 331 -24.76 -7.71 -35.99
C PRO A 331 -24.90 -6.19 -35.75
N SER A 332 -25.17 -5.42 -36.80
CA SER A 332 -25.41 -3.96 -36.73
C SER A 332 -26.69 -3.59 -35.99
N TRP A 333 -27.69 -4.47 -35.96
CA TRP A 333 -28.97 -4.24 -35.29
C TRP A 333 -28.78 -4.06 -33.78
N ILE A 334 -27.92 -4.86 -33.14
CA ILE A 334 -27.62 -4.76 -31.70
C ILE A 334 -27.07 -3.36 -31.37
N TRP A 335 -26.13 -2.86 -32.18
CA TRP A 335 -25.57 -1.52 -32.01
C TRP A 335 -26.58 -0.41 -32.27
N GLU A 336 -27.51 -0.62 -33.19
CA GLU A 336 -28.57 0.33 -33.49
C GLU A 336 -29.59 0.43 -32.35
N CYS A 337 -29.98 -0.70 -31.75
CA CYS A 337 -30.81 -0.74 -30.55
C CYS A 337 -30.16 0.00 -29.38
N ILE A 338 -28.85 -0.22 -29.16
CA ILE A 338 -28.08 0.49 -28.11
C ILE A 338 -28.04 2.00 -28.39
N ARG A 339 -27.78 2.41 -29.64
CA ARG A 339 -27.73 3.82 -30.03
C ARG A 339 -29.07 4.53 -29.87
N LYS A 340 -30.17 3.86 -30.23
CA LYS A 340 -31.54 4.39 -30.15
C LYS A 340 -32.19 4.18 -28.77
N ARG A 341 -31.51 3.50 -27.84
CA ARG A 341 -31.98 3.17 -26.49
C ARG A 341 -33.33 2.42 -26.46
N ARG A 342 -33.64 1.65 -27.51
CA ARG A 342 -34.87 0.84 -27.65
C ARG A 342 -34.67 -0.26 -28.68
N VAL A 343 -35.42 -1.36 -28.56
CA VAL A 343 -35.49 -2.39 -29.60
C VAL A 343 -36.07 -1.79 -30.88
N VAL A 344 -35.34 -1.89 -32.00
CA VAL A 344 -35.83 -1.50 -33.33
C VAL A 344 -36.34 -2.72 -34.09
N PRO A 345 -37.31 -2.57 -35.00
CA PRO A 345 -37.74 -3.69 -35.83
C PRO A 345 -36.56 -4.29 -36.61
N PRO A 346 -36.51 -5.62 -36.82
CA PRO A 346 -35.49 -6.26 -37.65
C PRO A 346 -35.59 -5.76 -39.09
N CYS A 347 -34.44 -5.57 -39.74
CA CYS A 347 -34.32 -5.16 -41.14
C CYS A 347 -34.17 -6.37 -42.05
#